data_AF-A0A445CQ23-F1
#
_entry.id   AF-A0A445CQ23-F1
#
_cell.length_a   1.000
_cell.length_b   1.000
_cell.length_c   1.000
_cell.angle_alpha   90.00
_cell.angle_beta   90.00
_cell.angle_gamma   90.00
#
_symmetry.space_group_name_H-M   'P 1'
#
loop_
_entity.id
_entity.type
_entity.pdbx_description
1 polymer ?
#
loop_
_entity_poly.entity_id
_entity_poly.type
_entity_poly.pdbx_seq_one_letter_code
_entity_poly.pdbx_strand_id
1 'polypeptide(L)'
;MEHWRSKTYTFHLSCGECTITLPDVAYHLGLRTHGEPVGGCLHDFQTWYQQLTWEYVDELLVSKPPHESRHMPLSTTDPATFRQYTRCYIMQLIGGYLMTNKSNNQVHIRWLLLLADFRRCNGLSWGSIVLAWTYQSLCHAAHCEPTYIAECISLLVSWIYHRIP
;
A
#
# COMPACT_ATOMS: atom_id res chain seq x y z
N MET A 1 -7.19 28.52 7.59
CA MET A 1 -6.13 27.57 7.96
C MET A 1 -6.62 26.21 7.54
N GLU A 2 -6.01 25.62 6.53
CA GLU A 2 -6.46 24.35 5.96
C GLU A 2 -6.01 23.23 6.90
N HIS A 3 -6.96 22.50 7.49
CA HIS A 3 -6.62 21.46 8.47
C HIS A 3 -7.56 20.26 8.37
N TRP A 4 -7.04 19.09 8.73
CA TRP A 4 -7.80 17.85 8.83
C TRP A 4 -8.71 17.85 10.08
N ARG A 5 -9.91 17.27 9.97
CA ARG A 5 -10.80 16.98 11.10
C ARG A 5 -11.02 15.47 11.25
N SER A 6 -10.38 14.88 12.26
CA SER A 6 -10.50 13.45 12.56
C SER A 6 -11.91 12.97 12.89
N LYS A 7 -12.81 13.86 13.35
CA LYS A 7 -14.20 13.49 13.71
C LYS A 7 -15.09 13.23 12.49
N THR A 8 -14.86 13.96 11.41
CA THR A 8 -15.67 13.92 10.19
C THR A 8 -14.92 13.29 9.02
N TYR A 9 -13.63 12.99 9.20
CA TYR A 9 -12.72 12.55 8.13
C TYR A 9 -12.74 13.51 6.94
N THR A 10 -12.80 14.83 7.21
CA THR A 10 -12.83 15.88 6.18
C THR A 10 -11.67 16.86 6.35
N PHE A 11 -11.20 17.37 5.22
CA PHE A 11 -10.37 18.56 5.13
C PHE A 11 -11.25 19.81 5.10
N HIS A 12 -10.88 20.82 5.87
CA HIS A 12 -11.31 22.20 5.63
C HIS A 12 -10.36 22.83 4.62
N LEU A 13 -10.79 23.01 3.38
CA LEU A 13 -10.07 23.79 2.38
C LEU A 13 -10.72 25.16 2.21
N SER A 14 -10.01 26.09 1.57
CA SER A 14 -10.55 27.39 1.18
C SER A 14 -11.83 27.30 0.33
N CYS A 15 -12.06 26.19 -0.37
CA CYS A 15 -13.26 25.89 -1.15
C CYS A 15 -14.39 25.17 -0.39
N GLY A 16 -14.21 24.83 0.89
CA GLY A 16 -15.19 24.14 1.73
C GLY A 16 -14.68 22.84 2.36
N GLU A 17 -15.61 22.06 2.95
CA GLU A 17 -15.29 20.72 3.47
C GLU A 17 -15.23 19.68 2.36
N CYS A 18 -14.16 18.89 2.33
CA CYS A 18 -13.98 17.84 1.33
C CYS A 18 -13.24 16.63 1.92
N THR A 19 -13.40 15.46 1.33
CA THR A 19 -12.68 14.25 1.74
C THR A 19 -12.22 13.48 0.52
N ILE A 20 -11.12 12.74 0.67
CA ILE A 20 -10.64 11.80 -0.34
C ILE A 20 -11.59 10.61 -0.35
N THR A 21 -12.05 10.16 -1.51
CA THR A 21 -12.99 9.04 -1.67
C THR A 21 -12.37 7.89 -2.46
N LEU A 22 -13.04 6.74 -2.50
CA LEU A 22 -12.59 5.60 -3.32
C LEU A 22 -12.43 5.97 -4.81
N PRO A 23 -13.36 6.70 -5.45
CA PRO A 23 -13.14 7.21 -6.81
C PRO A 23 -11.86 8.03 -6.97
N ASP A 24 -11.53 8.90 -6.01
CA ASP A 24 -10.28 9.67 -6.05
C ASP A 24 -9.06 8.72 -5.99
N VAL A 25 -9.10 7.67 -5.16
CA VAL A 25 -8.04 6.66 -5.09
C VAL A 25 -7.89 5.89 -6.41
N ALA A 26 -8.99 5.50 -7.03
CA ALA A 26 -8.96 4.85 -8.35
C ALA A 26 -8.38 5.78 -9.41
N TYR A 27 -8.77 7.05 -9.40
CA TYR A 27 -8.32 8.06 -10.36
C TYR A 27 -6.82 8.37 -10.22
N HIS A 28 -6.34 8.62 -9.00
CA HIS A 28 -4.96 9.06 -8.77
C HIS A 28 -3.95 7.90 -8.75
N LEU A 29 -4.34 6.70 -8.33
CA LEU A 29 -3.42 5.57 -8.13
C LEU A 29 -3.71 4.37 -9.05
N GLY A 30 -4.82 4.38 -9.80
CA GLY A 30 -5.21 3.25 -10.66
C GLY A 30 -5.55 1.97 -9.87
N LEU A 31 -5.79 2.09 -8.56
CA LEU A 31 -6.04 0.94 -7.69
C LEU A 31 -7.49 0.47 -7.80
N ARG A 32 -7.67 -0.85 -7.73
CA ARG A 32 -9.00 -1.46 -7.68
C ARG A 32 -9.71 -1.10 -6.37
N THR A 33 -10.91 -0.56 -6.47
CA THR A 33 -11.76 -0.12 -5.34
C THR A 33 -12.94 -1.06 -5.04
N HIS A 34 -13.08 -2.13 -5.83
CA HIS A 34 -14.14 -3.13 -5.70
C HIS A 34 -13.54 -4.51 -5.46
N GLY A 35 -14.24 -5.35 -4.70
CA GLY A 35 -13.79 -6.69 -4.37
C GLY A 35 -13.66 -6.90 -2.87
N GLU A 36 -13.02 -7.99 -2.49
CA GLU A 36 -12.98 -8.43 -1.10
C GLU A 36 -12.14 -7.48 -0.23
N PRO A 37 -12.58 -7.20 1.01
CA PRO A 37 -11.79 -6.41 1.94
C PRO A 37 -10.55 -7.19 2.35
N VAL A 38 -9.39 -6.54 2.27
CA VAL A 38 -8.12 -7.20 2.62
C VAL A 38 -8.04 -7.55 4.11
N GLY A 39 -8.81 -6.85 4.95
CA GLY A 39 -8.99 -7.22 6.35
C GLY A 39 -9.50 -8.65 6.57
N GLY A 40 -10.32 -9.20 5.66
CA GLY A 40 -10.77 -10.58 5.74
C GLY A 40 -9.63 -11.58 5.53
N CYS A 41 -8.72 -11.31 4.60
CA CYS A 41 -7.52 -12.13 4.37
C CYS A 41 -6.51 -12.07 5.52
N LEU A 42 -6.60 -11.05 6.39
CA LEU A 42 -5.78 -10.95 7.59
C LEU A 42 -6.30 -11.83 8.74
N HIS A 43 -7.55 -12.29 8.72
CA HIS A 43 -8.02 -13.24 9.74
C HIS A 43 -7.35 -14.60 9.56
N ASP A 44 -7.19 -15.03 8.31
CA ASP A 44 -6.42 -16.23 7.95
C ASP A 44 -4.92 -16.09 8.28
N PHE A 45 -4.41 -14.86 8.44
CA PHE A 45 -2.98 -14.60 8.71
C PHE A 45 -2.48 -15.36 9.93
N GLN A 46 -3.29 -15.52 10.98
CA GLN A 46 -2.90 -16.28 12.18
C GLN A 46 -2.59 -17.75 11.81
N THR A 47 -3.44 -18.36 10.98
CA THR A 47 -3.30 -19.74 10.50
C THR A 47 -2.09 -19.87 9.58
N TRP A 48 -1.91 -18.92 8.65
CA TRP A 48 -0.76 -18.90 7.74
C TRP A 48 0.55 -18.64 8.45
N TYR A 49 0.58 -17.72 9.43
CA TYR A 49 1.77 -17.40 10.23
C TYR A 49 2.27 -18.60 11.03
N GLN A 50 1.35 -19.39 11.58
CA GLN A 50 1.71 -20.63 12.30
C GLN A 50 2.26 -21.72 11.36
N GLN A 51 1.87 -21.72 10.09
CA GLN A 51 2.37 -22.65 9.06
C GLN A 51 3.59 -22.09 8.33
N LEU A 52 3.99 -20.84 8.57
CA LEU A 52 5.03 -20.16 7.83
C LEU A 52 6.41 -20.59 8.30
N THR A 53 7.15 -21.30 7.45
CA THR A 53 8.59 -21.52 7.66
C THR A 53 9.39 -20.44 6.94
N TRP A 54 10.57 -20.10 7.46
CA TRP A 54 11.51 -19.22 6.76
C TRP A 54 11.89 -19.77 5.38
N GLU A 55 11.88 -21.10 5.21
CA GLU A 55 12.06 -21.77 3.91
C GLU A 55 10.97 -21.41 2.90
N TYR A 56 9.71 -21.26 3.33
CA TYR A 56 8.62 -20.84 2.44
C TYR A 56 8.70 -19.35 2.09
N VAL A 57 9.14 -18.51 3.03
CA VAL A 57 9.43 -17.09 2.77
C VAL A 57 10.59 -16.96 1.79
N ASP A 58 11.64 -17.75 1.99
CA ASP A 58 12.75 -17.85 1.07
C ASP A 58 12.27 -18.39 -0.26
N GLU A 59 11.47 -19.46 -0.36
CA GLU A 59 10.90 -19.93 -1.64
C GLU A 59 10.15 -18.80 -2.39
N LEU A 60 9.38 -18.00 -1.65
CA LEU A 60 8.67 -16.84 -2.19
C LEU A 60 9.59 -15.68 -2.57
N LEU A 61 10.82 -15.60 -2.03
CA LEU A 61 11.80 -14.50 -2.22
C LEU A 61 13.22 -14.89 -2.74
N VAL A 62 13.52 -16.18 -3.01
CA VAL A 62 14.86 -16.84 -2.97
C VAL A 62 16.00 -15.97 -3.46
N SER A 63 17.01 -15.91 -2.59
CA SER A 63 18.33 -15.31 -2.71
C SER A 63 18.34 -13.97 -3.42
N LYS A 64 18.32 -12.92 -2.60
CA LYS A 64 18.99 -11.63 -2.82
C LYS A 64 19.08 -11.25 -4.31
N PRO A 65 18.21 -10.36 -4.82
CA PRO A 65 18.37 -9.88 -6.20
C PRO A 65 19.84 -9.48 -6.37
N PRO A 66 20.51 -9.90 -7.45
CA PRO A 66 21.90 -9.54 -7.68
C PRO A 66 22.05 -8.05 -7.39
N HIS A 67 23.00 -7.69 -6.54
CA HIS A 67 23.19 -6.31 -6.05
C HIS A 67 23.27 -5.26 -7.17
N GLU A 68 23.43 -5.73 -8.41
CA GLU A 68 23.70 -4.95 -9.61
C GLU A 68 22.48 -4.69 -10.50
N SER A 69 21.32 -5.31 -10.25
CA SER A 69 20.17 -5.14 -11.14
C SER A 69 18.90 -4.72 -10.39
N ARG A 70 18.80 -3.40 -10.17
CA ARG A 70 17.50 -2.73 -9.94
C ARG A 70 16.57 -2.80 -11.17
N HIS A 71 17.09 -3.33 -12.28
CA HIS A 71 16.36 -3.54 -13.51
C HIS A 71 15.96 -5.00 -13.64
N MET A 72 14.69 -5.22 -13.96
CA MET A 72 14.17 -6.54 -14.33
C MET A 72 15.05 -7.10 -15.46
N PRO A 73 15.61 -8.31 -15.34
CA PRO A 73 16.28 -8.94 -16.47
C PRO A 73 15.19 -9.26 -17.49
N LEU A 74 15.07 -8.41 -18.53
CA LEU A 74 14.08 -8.54 -19.62
C LEU A 74 14.23 -9.85 -20.42
N SER A 75 15.25 -10.67 -20.10
CA SER A 75 15.62 -11.90 -20.78
C SER A 75 15.31 -13.19 -19.97
N THR A 76 14.66 -13.12 -18.80
CA THR A 76 14.30 -14.34 -18.05
C THR A 76 12.99 -14.93 -18.55
N THR A 77 13.09 -16.05 -19.27
CA THR A 77 11.93 -16.83 -19.76
C THR A 77 11.28 -17.70 -18.67
N ASP A 78 11.87 -17.76 -17.47
CA ASP A 78 11.33 -18.55 -16.37
C ASP A 78 10.15 -17.84 -15.68
N PRO A 79 8.92 -18.40 -15.75
CA PRO A 79 7.74 -17.80 -15.14
C PRO A 79 7.79 -17.76 -13.61
N ALA A 80 8.61 -18.60 -12.94
CA ALA A 80 8.77 -18.54 -11.49
C ALA A 80 9.57 -17.30 -11.07
N THR A 81 10.70 -17.04 -11.72
CA THR A 81 11.52 -15.83 -11.54
C THR A 81 10.73 -14.55 -11.82
N PHE A 82 9.91 -14.53 -12.89
CA PHE A 82 9.06 -13.37 -13.20
C PHE A 82 8.05 -13.08 -12.08
N ARG A 83 7.36 -14.12 -11.59
CA ARG A 83 6.40 -13.98 -10.49
C ARG A 83 7.07 -13.42 -9.25
N GLN A 84 8.27 -13.89 -8.93
CA GLN A 84 9.03 -13.44 -7.77
C GLN A 84 9.47 -11.98 -7.87
N TYR A 85 10.03 -11.57 -9.02
CA TYR A 85 10.36 -10.17 -9.25
C TYR A 85 9.12 -9.27 -9.12
N THR A 86 7.99 -9.74 -9.65
CA THR A 86 6.69 -9.06 -9.51
C THR A 86 6.29 -8.91 -8.03
N ARG A 87 6.44 -9.96 -7.20
CA ARG A 87 6.18 -9.87 -5.74
C ARG A 87 7.08 -8.84 -5.06
N CYS A 88 8.40 -8.91 -5.31
CA CYS A 88 9.36 -7.97 -4.74
C CYS A 88 9.08 -6.53 -5.16
N TYR A 89 8.72 -6.30 -6.42
CA TYR A 89 8.36 -4.98 -6.92
C TYR A 89 7.09 -4.45 -6.27
N ILE A 90 6.02 -5.24 -6.20
CA ILE A 90 4.77 -4.83 -5.56
C ILE A 90 4.97 -4.59 -4.06
N MET A 91 5.76 -5.41 -3.36
CA MET A 91 6.11 -5.18 -1.96
C MET A 91 6.84 -3.84 -1.78
N GLN A 92 7.83 -3.55 -2.63
CA GLN A 92 8.51 -2.25 -2.61
C GLN A 92 7.54 -1.09 -2.89
N LEU A 93 6.57 -1.28 -3.78
CA LEU A 93 5.55 -0.27 -4.09
C LEU A 93 4.60 -0.06 -2.89
N ILE A 94 4.21 -1.13 -2.19
CA ILE A 94 3.43 -1.05 -0.95
C ILE A 94 4.24 -0.35 0.15
N GLY A 95 5.48 -0.74 0.42
CA GLY A 95 6.29 -0.19 1.51
C GLY A 95 6.92 1.16 1.25
N GLY A 96 7.21 1.48 -0.01
CA GLY A 96 7.94 2.67 -0.40
C GLY A 96 7.07 3.79 -0.96
N TYR A 97 5.84 3.47 -1.41
CA TYR A 97 4.98 4.46 -2.08
C TYR A 97 3.56 4.53 -1.50
N LEU A 98 2.88 3.39 -1.30
CA LEU A 98 1.47 3.38 -0.87
C LEU A 98 1.29 3.44 0.65
N MET A 99 2.11 2.70 1.40
CA MET A 99 1.94 2.45 2.83
C MET A 99 3.30 2.53 3.53
N THR A 100 3.99 3.64 3.29
CA THR A 100 5.28 3.96 3.91
C THR A 100 5.14 3.96 5.43
N ASN A 101 5.77 3.02 6.11
CA ASN A 101 5.84 3.01 7.56
C ASN A 101 7.17 3.61 8.03
N LYS A 102 7.19 4.12 9.27
CA LYS A 102 8.43 4.64 9.91
C LYS A 102 9.51 3.57 10.10
N SER A 103 9.19 2.29 9.95
CA SER A 103 10.16 1.20 10.10
C SER A 103 11.00 1.07 8.83
N ASN A 104 11.96 1.97 8.63
CA ASN A 104 13.15 1.78 7.76
C ASN A 104 12.96 0.89 6.52
N ASN A 105 11.93 1.14 5.71
CA ASN A 105 11.61 0.40 4.48
C ASN A 105 11.18 -1.09 4.68
N GLN A 106 10.69 -1.46 5.85
CA GLN A 106 10.23 -2.81 6.19
C GLN A 106 8.76 -2.98 5.83
N VAL A 107 8.50 -3.69 4.74
CA VAL A 107 7.15 -4.12 4.34
C VAL A 107 6.73 -5.27 5.23
N HIS A 108 5.58 -5.15 5.91
CA HIS A 108 5.07 -6.24 6.75
C HIS A 108 4.86 -7.52 5.92
N ILE A 109 5.36 -8.66 6.40
CA ILE A 109 5.36 -9.94 5.66
C ILE A 109 3.97 -10.40 5.22
N ARG A 110 2.91 -9.94 5.89
CA ARG A 110 1.50 -10.13 5.48
C ARG A 110 1.23 -9.79 4.01
N TRP A 111 1.92 -8.78 3.46
CA TRP A 111 1.74 -8.38 2.06
C TRP A 111 2.31 -9.42 1.10
N LEU A 112 3.43 -10.06 1.46
CA LEU A 112 3.99 -11.17 0.69
C LEU A 112 3.01 -12.35 0.61
N LEU A 113 2.30 -12.64 1.69
CA LEU A 113 1.30 -13.72 1.73
C LEU A 113 0.10 -13.44 0.82
N LEU A 114 -0.37 -12.19 0.77
CA LEU A 114 -1.42 -11.80 -0.19
C LEU A 114 -0.94 -11.94 -1.63
N LEU A 115 0.35 -11.72 -1.87
CA LEU A 115 0.99 -11.85 -3.18
C LEU A 115 1.42 -13.29 -3.52
N ALA A 116 1.29 -14.24 -2.59
CA ALA A 116 1.58 -15.65 -2.87
C ALA A 116 0.68 -16.17 -4.00
N ASP A 117 -0.62 -15.82 -3.96
CA ASP A 117 -1.60 -16.11 -5.01
C ASP A 117 -2.10 -14.81 -5.67
N PHE A 118 -1.56 -14.53 -6.87
CA PHE A 118 -1.95 -13.36 -7.66
C PHE A 118 -3.42 -13.35 -8.08
N ARG A 119 -4.09 -14.52 -8.20
CA ARG A 119 -5.51 -14.58 -8.58
C ARG A 119 -6.37 -14.05 -7.44
N ARG A 120 -6.08 -14.48 -6.20
CA ARG A 120 -6.72 -13.95 -5.00
C ARG A 120 -6.37 -12.48 -4.79
N CYS A 121 -5.09 -12.12 -4.92
CA CYS A 121 -4.60 -10.74 -4.82
C CYS A 121 -5.35 -9.76 -5.74
N ASN A 122 -5.64 -10.17 -6.97
CA ASN A 122 -6.35 -9.34 -7.95
C ASN A 122 -7.83 -9.13 -7.58
N GLY A 123 -8.43 -10.01 -6.78
CA GLY A 123 -9.79 -9.88 -6.29
C GLY A 123 -9.97 -8.88 -5.15
N LEU A 124 -8.88 -8.35 -4.61
CA LEU A 124 -8.88 -7.50 -3.42
C LEU A 124 -9.12 -6.03 -3.74
N SER A 125 -9.83 -5.34 -2.84
CA SER A 125 -9.99 -3.88 -2.91
C SER A 125 -8.77 -3.15 -2.30
N TRP A 126 -7.68 -3.08 -3.07
CA TRP A 126 -6.46 -2.37 -2.68
C TRP A 126 -6.70 -0.88 -2.41
N GLY A 127 -7.60 -0.25 -3.17
CA GLY A 127 -7.98 1.15 -2.99
C GLY A 127 -8.61 1.42 -1.63
N SER A 128 -9.43 0.50 -1.10
CA SER A 128 -10.01 0.62 0.23
C SER A 128 -8.96 0.56 1.34
N ILE A 129 -7.94 -0.28 1.20
CA ILE A 129 -6.84 -0.33 2.17
C ILE A 129 -6.07 0.98 2.18
N VAL A 130 -5.70 1.48 1.00
CA VAL A 130 -4.92 2.70 0.86
C VAL A 130 -5.69 3.90 1.39
N LEU A 131 -7.00 3.97 1.13
CA LEU A 131 -7.87 5.00 1.70
C LEU A 131 -7.93 4.93 3.24
N ALA A 132 -8.16 3.74 3.80
CA ALA A 132 -8.21 3.54 5.24
C ALA A 132 -6.89 3.91 5.91
N TRP A 133 -5.76 3.53 5.30
CA TRP A 133 -4.43 3.90 5.77
C TRP A 133 -4.23 5.41 5.71
N THR A 134 -4.59 6.06 4.60
CA THR A 134 -4.50 7.52 4.43
C THR A 134 -5.27 8.26 5.54
N TYR A 135 -6.51 7.85 5.81
CA TYR A 135 -7.29 8.43 6.91
C TYR A 135 -6.65 8.20 8.28
N GLN A 136 -6.13 6.99 8.53
CA GLN A 136 -5.43 6.70 9.77
C GLN A 136 -4.20 7.59 9.95
N SER A 137 -3.38 7.76 8.91
CA SER A 137 -2.19 8.60 8.94
C SER A 137 -2.54 10.08 9.16
N LEU A 138 -3.58 10.59 8.50
CA LEU A 138 -4.07 11.96 8.68
C LEU A 138 -4.61 12.20 10.09
N CYS A 139 -5.36 11.25 10.65
CA CYS A 139 -5.81 11.32 12.04
C CYS A 139 -4.62 11.34 13.01
N HIS A 140 -3.61 10.49 12.81
CA HIS A 140 -2.40 10.51 13.64
C HIS A 140 -1.67 11.85 13.54
N ALA A 141 -1.50 12.40 12.34
CA ALA A 141 -0.86 13.69 12.13
C ALA A 141 -1.63 14.86 12.77
N ALA A 142 -2.96 14.77 12.86
CA ALA A 142 -3.77 15.81 13.52
C ALA A 142 -3.74 15.73 15.06
N HIS A 143 -3.34 14.60 15.64
CA HIS A 143 -3.28 14.39 17.09
C HIS A 143 -1.85 14.47 17.68
N CYS A 144 -0.81 14.42 16.85
CA CYS A 144 0.60 14.51 17.28
C CYS A 144 1.30 15.73 16.66
N GLU A 145 2.43 16.17 17.25
CA GLU A 145 3.26 17.25 16.71
C GLU A 145 3.71 17.01 15.25
N PRO A 146 3.99 18.08 14.46
CA PRO A 146 3.97 18.09 12.99
C PRO A 146 5.23 17.46 12.35
N THR A 147 5.75 16.38 12.90
CA THR A 147 7.03 15.81 12.46
C THR A 147 6.96 14.77 11.36
N TYR A 148 5.81 14.44 10.74
CA TYR A 148 5.77 13.73 9.44
C TYR A 148 4.34 13.38 9.00
N ILE A 149 3.78 14.09 8.01
CA ILE A 149 2.74 13.54 7.12
C ILE A 149 3.49 12.82 6.00
N ALA A 150 4.10 11.66 6.26
CA ALA A 150 4.93 10.97 5.27
C ALA A 150 4.21 9.85 4.51
N GLU A 151 2.93 9.66 4.79
CA GLU A 151 2.18 8.49 4.36
C GLU A 151 1.13 8.95 3.34
N CYS A 152 1.17 8.38 2.13
CA CYS A 152 0.32 8.78 0.99
C CYS A 152 0.40 10.27 0.58
N ILE A 153 1.54 10.95 0.78
CA ILE A 153 1.77 12.33 0.28
C ILE A 153 1.41 12.42 -1.20
N SER A 154 1.80 11.45 -2.02
CA SER A 154 1.55 11.48 -3.46
C SER A 154 0.05 11.54 -3.80
N LEU A 155 -0.78 10.74 -3.12
CA LEU A 155 -2.23 10.77 -3.26
C LEU A 155 -2.80 12.10 -2.76
N LEU A 156 -2.40 12.53 -1.56
CA LEU A 156 -2.88 13.74 -0.93
C LEU A 156 -2.54 14.99 -1.77
N VAL A 157 -1.29 15.11 -2.22
CA VAL A 157 -0.81 16.21 -3.04
C VAL A 157 -1.50 16.22 -4.39
N SER A 158 -1.58 15.08 -5.09
CA SER A 158 -2.26 15.00 -6.40
C SER A 158 -3.74 15.35 -6.30
N TRP A 159 -4.41 14.93 -5.23
CA TRP A 159 -5.81 15.24 -4.96
C TRP A 159 -6.03 16.71 -4.63
N ILE A 160 -5.19 17.31 -3.76
CA ILE A 160 -5.26 18.76 -3.45
C ILE A 160 -5.07 19.59 -4.72
N TYR A 161 -4.07 19.27 -5.55
CA TYR A 161 -3.82 20.01 -6.81
C TYR A 161 -4.99 19.96 -7.78
N HIS A 162 -5.79 18.90 -7.79
CA HIS A 162 -7.00 18.84 -8.64
C HIS A 162 -8.20 19.58 -8.04
N ARG A 163 -8.17 19.92 -6.76
CA ARG A 163 -9.29 20.54 -6.02
C ARG A 163 -9.10 22.04 -5.79
N ILE A 164 -7.87 22.53 -5.79
CA ILE A 164 -7.54 23.95 -5.72
C ILE A 164 -7.40 24.47 -7.15
N PRO A 165 -8.26 25.42 -7.60
CA PRO A 165 -8.19 26.02 -8.93
C PRO A 165 -6.94 26.88 -9.15
#